data_AF-A0A4Q3CE23-F1
#
_entry.id   AF-A0A4Q3CE23-F1
#
_cell.length_a   1.000
_cell.length_b   1.000
_cell.length_c   1.000
_cell.angle_alpha   90.00
_cell.angle_beta   90.00
_cell.angle_gamma   90.00
#
_symmetry.space_group_name_H-M   'P 1'
#
loop_
_entity.id
_entity.type
_entity.pdbx_description
1 polymer ?
#
loop_
_entity_poly.entity_id
_entity_poly.type
_entity_poly.pdbx_seq_one_letter_code
_entity_poly.pdbx_strand_id
1 'polypeptide(L)' 'DAFVHISAVERAGMSTLQQNQRVTYELEQDQRGKTSAVNLQEA' A
#
# COMPACT_ATOMS: atom_id res chain seq x y z
N ASP A 1 5.65 5.60 -9.38
CA ASP A 1 4.27 5.10 -9.17
C ASP A 1 4.32 3.68 -8.67
N ALA A 2 3.99 3.45 -7.40
CA ALA A 2 3.94 2.12 -6.80
C ALA A 2 2.52 1.58 -6.88
N PHE A 3 2.36 0.29 -7.16
CA PHE A 3 1.03 -0.32 -7.19
C PHE A 3 0.58 -0.65 -5.76
N VAL A 4 -0.65 -0.26 -5.40
CA VAL A 4 -1.24 -0.59 -4.10
C VAL A 4 -2.43 -1.50 -4.35
N HIS A 5 -2.42 -2.68 -3.74
CA HIS A 5 -3.57 -3.58 -3.80
C HIS A 5 -4.56 -3.20 -2.69
N ILE A 6 -5.88 -3.22 -2.98
CA ILE A 6 -6.92 -2.88 -1.98
C ILE A 6 -6.79 -3.76 -0.72
N SER A 7 -6.35 -5.01 -0.87
CA SER A 7 -6.11 -5.90 0.27
C SER A 7 -5.03 -5.38 1.23
N ALA A 8 -4.05 -4.61 0.75
CA ALA A 8 -3.03 -4.02 1.60
C ALA A 8 -3.59 -2.84 2.41
N VAL A 9 -4.53 -2.09 1.83
CA VAL A 9 -5.28 -1.00 2.49
C VAL A 9 -6.20 -1.58 3.56
N GLU A 10 -6.97 -2.62 3.21
CA GLU A 10 -7.86 -3.31 4.16
C GLU A 10 -7.09 -3.95 5.32
N ARG A 11 -5.93 -4.57 5.05
CA ARG A 11 -5.04 -5.12 6.09
C ARG A 11 -4.48 -4.07 7.03
N ALA A 12 -4.32 -2.85 6.55
CA ALA A 12 -3.92 -1.71 7.37
C ALA A 12 -5.06 -1.18 8.27
N GLY A 13 -6.25 -1.77 8.20
CA GLY A 13 -7.43 -1.28 8.91
C GLY A 13 -8.06 -0.05 8.24
N MET A 14 -7.62 0.31 7.03
CA MET A 14 -8.16 1.42 6.26
C MET A 14 -9.21 0.90 5.28
N SER A 15 -10.35 1.58 5.17
CA SER A 15 -11.37 1.22 4.17
C SER A 15 -11.07 1.78 2.78
N THR A 16 -10.31 2.87 2.72
CA THR A 16 -9.91 3.53 1.47
C THR A 16 -8.71 4.45 1.73
N LEU A 17 -8.05 4.89 0.66
CA LEU A 17 -7.07 5.96 0.71
C LEU A 17 -7.70 7.24 0.19
N GLN A 18 -7.63 8.30 1.00
CA GLN A 18 -8.10 9.62 0.60
C GLN A 18 -7.04 10.37 -0.20
N GLN A 19 -7.48 11.29 -1.06
CA GLN A 19 -6.57 12.16 -1.80
C GLN A 19 -5.73 13.00 -0.83
N ASN A 20 -4.42 13.07 -1.07
CA ASN A 20 -3.42 13.73 -0.21
C ASN A 20 -3.21 13.07 1.17
N GLN A 21 -3.77 11.89 1.43
CA GLN A 21 -3.47 11.14 2.65
C GLN A 21 -2.01 10.68 2.64
N ARG A 22 -1.29 10.98 3.72
CA ARG A 22 0.06 10.49 3.92
C ARG A 22 0.00 9.15 4.64
N VAL A 23 0.62 8.17 4.03
CA VAL A 23 0.75 6.82 4.59
C VAL A 23 2.19 6.37 4.46
N THR A 24 2.65 5.66 5.47
CA THR A 24 3.90 4.91 5.43
C THR A 24 3.59 3.54 4.82
N TYR A 25 4.48 3.06 3.97
CA TYR A 25 4.34 1.75 3.34
C TYR A 25 5.72 1.15 3.11
N GLU A 26 5.75 -0.17 2.97
CA GLU A 26 6.93 -0.90 2.54
C GLU A 26 6.76 -1.34 1.08
N LEU A 27 7.86 -1.41 0.34
CA LEU A 27 7.83 -1.87 -1.05
C LEU A 27 8.33 -3.30 -1.11
N GLU A 28 7.48 -4.19 -1.60
CA GLU A 28 7.84 -5.57 -1.89
C GLU A 28 7.85 -5.79 -3.40
N GLN A 29 8.88 -6.49 -3.89
CA GLN A 29 8.96 -6.89 -5.28
C GLN A 29 8.47 -8.33 -5.43
N ASP A 30 7.37 -8.51 -6.15
CA ASP A 30 6.83 -9.83 -6.46
C ASP A 30 7.81 -10.59 -7.39
N GLN A 31 7.70 -11.92 -7.45
CA GLN A 31 8.49 -12.81 -8.30
C GLN A 31 8.40 -12.45 -9.80
N ARG A 32 7.36 -11.71 -10.19
CA ARG A 32 7.14 -11.18 -11.54
C ARG A 32 7.85 -9.84 -11.80
N GLY A 33 8.64 -9.35 -10.84
CA GLY A 33 9.38 -8.09 -10.90
C GLY A 33 8.56 -6.83 -10.63
N LYS A 34 7.27 -6.97 -10.26
CA LYS A 34 6.39 -5.84 -9.95
C LYS A 34 6.57 -5.38 -8.52
N THR A 35 6.82 -4.08 -8.35
CA THR A 35 6.89 -3.45 -7.03
C THR A 35 5.48 -3.07 -6.54
N SER A 36 5.08 -3.60 -5.40
CA SER A 36 3.80 -3.31 -4.76
C SER A 36 4.00 -2.77 -3.34
N ALA A 37 3.14 -1.84 -2.93
CA ALA A 37 3.12 -1.34 -1.57
C ALA A 37 2.42 -2.34 -0.64
N VAL A 38 3.09 -2.71 0.44
CA VAL A 38 2.62 -3.59 1.51
C VAL A 38 2.75 -2.88 2.85
N ASN A 39 2.15 -3.45 3.90
CA ASN A 39 2.22 -2.93 5.28
C ASN A 39 1.90 -1.43 5.37
N LEU A 40 0.78 -1.00 4.76
CA LEU A 40 0.38 0.40 4.84
C LEU A 40 0.07 0.77 6.30
N GLN A 41 0.48 1.97 6.69
CA GLN A 41 0.26 2.55 8.01
C GLN A 41 -0.02 4.03 7.85
N GLU A 42 -0.85 4.60 8.71
CA GLU A 42 -0.99 6.05 8.78
C GLU A 42 0.36 6.65 9.22
N ALA A 43 0.80 7.71 8.55
CA ALA A 43 2.08 8.36 8.80
C ALA A 43 2.03 9.32 10.00
#